data_AF-A0A8T3XWH2-F1
#
_entry.id   AF-A0A8T3XWH2-F1
#
_cell.length_a   1.000
_cell.length_b   1.000
_cell.length_c   1.000
_cell.angle_alpha   90.00
_cell.angle_beta   90.00
_cell.angle_gamma   90.00
#
_symmetry.space_group_name_H-M   'P 1'
#
loop_
_entity.id
_entity.type
_entity.pdbx_description
1 polymer ?
#
loop_
_entity_poly.entity_id
_entity_poly.type
_entity_poly.pdbx_seq_one_letter_code
_entity_poly.pdbx_strand_id
1 'polypeptide(L)'
;MAITDILLVYSMLAGIFSISLFIFTLFFEKDKKKSKALIIWAVLFLAASFAATEYAFWLEGVYLFDLIFKFTFPLISYFTIWFAFIVWLFESRKERSIWIIFAIALIILTIVALNCPNCIRI
;
A
#
# COMPACT_ATOMS: atom_id res chain seq x y z
N MET A 1 3.71 24.06 -9.06
CA MET A 1 3.26 22.66 -8.86
C MET A 1 2.93 22.55 -7.39
N ALA A 2 1.71 22.15 -7.05
CA ALA A 2 1.33 22.00 -5.66
C ALA A 2 2.11 20.84 -5.02
N ILE A 3 2.34 20.89 -3.71
CA ILE A 3 3.02 19.80 -2.99
C ILE A 3 2.24 18.48 -3.15
N THR A 4 0.91 18.56 -3.25
CA THR A 4 0.01 17.44 -3.52
C THR A 4 0.28 16.77 -4.87
N ASP A 5 0.46 17.55 -5.94
CA ASP A 5 0.79 17.03 -7.28
C ASP A 5 2.08 16.20 -7.26
N ILE A 6 3.10 16.71 -6.56
CA ILE A 6 4.41 16.06 -6.42
C ILE A 6 4.25 14.72 -5.69
N LEU A 7 3.52 14.71 -4.56
CA LEU A 7 3.22 13.51 -3.79
C LEU A 7 2.43 12.46 -4.59
N LEU A 8 1.44 12.91 -5.37
CA LEU A 8 0.65 12.04 -6.24
C LEU A 8 1.52 11.40 -7.33
N VAL A 9 2.40 12.16 -7.97
CA VAL A 9 3.35 11.61 -8.96
C VAL A 9 4.26 10.57 -8.32
N TYR A 10 4.80 10.83 -7.13
CA TYR A 10 5.64 9.85 -6.42
C TYR A 10 4.85 8.61 -5.99
N SER A 11 3.59 8.78 -5.56
CA SER A 11 2.71 7.66 -5.27
C SER A 11 2.48 6.78 -6.49
N MET A 12 2.20 7.37 -7.65
CA MET A 12 2.01 6.64 -8.90
C MET A 12 3.28 5.89 -9.32
N LEU A 13 4.45 6.54 -9.24
CA LEU A 13 5.73 5.90 -9.53
C LEU A 13 5.98 4.71 -8.59
N ALA A 14 5.76 4.87 -7.28
CA ALA A 14 5.90 3.78 -6.31
C ALA A 14 4.95 2.61 -6.63
N GLY A 15 3.71 2.90 -7.04
CA GLY A 15 2.76 1.89 -7.50
C GLY A 15 3.23 1.14 -8.74
N ILE A 16 3.76 1.85 -9.75
CA ILE A 16 4.30 1.25 -10.98
C ILE A 16 5.50 0.35 -10.66
N PHE A 17 6.41 0.80 -9.80
CA PHE A 17 7.55 -0.02 -9.36
C PHE A 17 7.10 -1.27 -8.60
N SER A 18 6.10 -1.14 -7.72
CA SER A 18 5.52 -2.29 -7.02
C SER A 18 4.97 -3.34 -7.98
N ILE A 19 4.15 -2.92 -8.95
CA ILE A 19 3.57 -3.82 -9.97
C ILE A 19 4.68 -4.48 -10.80
N SER A 20 5.67 -3.69 -11.23
CA SER A 20 6.81 -4.19 -12.02
C SER A 20 7.59 -5.26 -11.25
N LEU A 21 7.83 -5.04 -9.95
CA LEU A 21 8.46 -6.03 -9.08
C LEU A 21 7.59 -7.27 -8.90
N PHE A 22 6.28 -7.14 -8.70
CA PHE A 22 5.40 -8.31 -8.62
C PHE A 22 5.45 -9.16 -9.89
N ILE A 23 5.36 -8.54 -11.07
CA ILE A 23 5.44 -9.24 -12.36
C ILE A 23 6.80 -9.92 -12.51
N PHE A 24 7.89 -9.18 -12.29
CA PHE A 24 9.24 -9.73 -12.39
C PHE A 24 9.43 -10.95 -11.46
N THR A 25 8.92 -10.84 -10.23
CA THR A 25 9.09 -11.89 -9.22
C THR A 25 8.22 -13.12 -9.47
N LEU A 26 7.06 -12.96 -10.09
CA LEU A 26 6.16 -14.06 -10.44
C LEU A 26 6.62 -14.81 -11.69
N PHE A 27 7.13 -14.10 -12.70
CA PHE A 27 7.43 -14.68 -14.01
C PHE A 27 8.90 -15.05 -14.22
N PHE A 28 9.86 -14.25 -13.71
CA PHE A 28 11.28 -14.40 -14.06
C PHE A 28 12.13 -15.02 -12.95
N GLU A 29 11.81 -14.74 -11.69
CA GLU A 29 12.66 -15.17 -10.58
C GLU A 29 12.29 -16.57 -10.06
N LYS A 30 13.09 -17.58 -10.41
CA LYS A 30 12.93 -18.97 -9.94
C LYS A 30 13.62 -19.23 -8.59
N ASP A 31 14.59 -18.39 -8.20
CA ASP A 31 15.31 -18.51 -6.94
C ASP A 31 14.41 -18.11 -5.75
N LYS A 32 14.10 -19.07 -4.87
CA LYS A 32 13.22 -18.84 -3.70
C LYS A 32 13.69 -17.70 -2.79
N LYS A 33 15.00 -17.57 -2.55
CA LYS A 33 15.55 -16.56 -1.62
C LYS A 33 15.50 -15.15 -2.20
N LYS A 34 15.84 -14.98 -3.49
CA LYS A 34 15.76 -13.69 -4.18
C LYS A 34 14.32 -13.27 -4.43
N SER A 35 13.47 -14.22 -4.82
CA SER A 35 12.03 -14.01 -5.00
C SER A 35 11.39 -13.48 -3.71
N LYS A 36 11.75 -14.02 -2.54
CA LYS A 36 11.27 -13.51 -1.25
C LYS A 36 11.65 -12.05 -1.01
N ALA A 37 12.91 -11.67 -1.26
CA ALA A 37 13.37 -10.30 -1.08
C ALA A 37 12.63 -9.32 -2.01
N LEU A 38 12.47 -9.69 -3.28
CA LEU A 38 11.79 -8.87 -4.28
C LEU A 38 10.30 -8.68 -3.94
N ILE A 39 9.61 -9.72 -3.45
CA ILE A 39 8.21 -9.60 -2.97
C ILE A 39 8.12 -8.61 -1.81
N ILE A 40 9.03 -8.69 -0.84
CA ILE A 40 9.04 -7.76 0.31
C ILE A 40 9.21 -6.32 -0.19
N TRP A 41 10.13 -6.08 -1.12
CA TRP A 41 10.29 -4.77 -1.75
C TRP A 41 9.05 -4.32 -2.50
N ALA A 42 8.42 -5.20 -3.28
CA ALA A 42 7.18 -4.89 -4.01
C ALA A 42 6.07 -4.43 -3.06
N VAL A 43 5.91 -5.13 -1.94
CA VAL A 43 4.92 -4.83 -0.90
C VAL A 43 5.25 -3.52 -0.17
N LEU A 44 6.53 -3.24 0.09
CA LEU A 44 6.97 -1.96 0.67
C LEU A 44 6.66 -0.79 -0.26
N PHE A 45 6.95 -0.92 -1.56
CA PHE A 45 6.60 0.11 -2.56
C PHE A 45 5.09 0.32 -2.67
N LEU A 46 4.29 -0.75 -2.56
CA LEU A 46 2.83 -0.65 -2.55
C LEU A 46 2.33 0.12 -1.33
N ALA A 47 2.83 -0.21 -0.13
CA ALA A 47 2.47 0.50 1.09
C ALA A 47 2.90 1.97 1.04
N ALA A 48 4.09 2.26 0.49
CA ALA A 48 4.55 3.64 0.30
C ALA A 48 3.63 4.41 -0.65
N SER A 49 3.15 3.77 -1.73
CA SER A 49 2.16 4.36 -2.64
C SER A 49 0.85 4.69 -1.91
N PHE A 50 0.31 3.76 -1.12
CA PHE A 50 -0.90 4.02 -0.34
C PHE A 50 -0.71 5.11 0.72
N ALA A 51 0.40 5.11 1.45
CA ALA A 51 0.71 6.12 2.44
C ALA A 51 0.90 7.52 1.82
N ALA A 52 1.61 7.62 0.69
CA ALA A 52 1.77 8.88 -0.04
C ALA A 52 0.44 9.40 -0.59
N THR A 53 -0.42 8.50 -1.06
CA THR A 53 -1.78 8.84 -1.49
C THR A 53 -2.61 9.37 -0.33
N GLU A 54 -2.65 8.65 0.80
CA GLU A 54 -3.33 9.10 2.02
C GLU A 54 -2.87 10.50 2.43
N TYR A 55 -1.55 10.70 2.46
CA TYR A 55 -0.96 11.97 2.85
C TYR A 55 -1.31 13.12 1.89
N ALA A 56 -1.35 12.84 0.58
CA ALA A 56 -1.78 13.82 -0.41
C ALA A 56 -3.26 14.23 -0.21
N PHE A 57 -4.15 13.27 0.01
CA PHE A 57 -5.55 13.55 0.30
C PHE A 57 -5.71 14.32 1.62
N TRP A 58 -4.90 13.99 2.62
CA TRP A 58 -4.95 14.65 3.91
C TRP A 58 -4.54 16.14 3.82
N LEU A 59 -3.58 16.49 2.97
CA LEU A 59 -3.25 17.90 2.67
C LEU A 59 -4.42 18.69 2.05
N GLU A 60 -5.32 18.01 1.34
CA GLU A 60 -6.52 18.61 0.76
C GLU A 60 -7.71 18.62 1.74
N GLY A 61 -7.51 18.15 2.98
CA GLY A 61 -8.55 18.06 4.01
C GLY A 61 -9.51 16.89 3.82
N VAL A 62 -9.16 15.94 2.95
CA VAL A 62 -9.94 14.74 2.65
C VAL A 62 -9.24 13.53 3.28
N TYR A 63 -9.99 12.68 4.01
CA TYR A 63 -9.43 11.50 4.68
C TYR A 63 -9.81 10.24 3.90
N LEU A 64 -8.85 9.60 3.21
CA LEU A 64 -9.16 8.45 2.35
C LEU A 64 -9.70 7.28 3.19
N PHE A 65 -9.14 7.05 4.38
CA PHE A 65 -9.65 6.01 5.28
C PHE A 65 -11.08 6.28 5.75
N ASP A 66 -11.46 7.54 5.99
CA ASP A 66 -12.86 7.88 6.32
C ASP A 66 -13.80 7.62 5.13
N LEU A 67 -13.33 7.91 3.90
CA LEU A 67 -14.06 7.58 2.66
C LEU A 67 -14.21 6.07 2.42
N ILE A 68 -13.23 5.27 2.86
CA ILE A 68 -13.31 3.81 2.84
C ILE A 68 -14.38 3.32 3.84
N PHE A 69 -14.44 3.87 5.05
CA PHE A 69 -15.49 3.50 6.02
C PHE A 69 -16.89 4.00 5.62
N LYS A 70 -16.97 5.04 4.77
CA LYS A 70 -18.22 5.55 4.18
C LYS A 70 -18.77 4.73 3.01
N PHE A 71 -18.30 3.50 2.80
CA PHE A 71 -18.81 2.59 1.77
C PHE A 71 -18.65 3.08 0.32
N THR A 72 -17.58 3.83 0.02
CA THR A 72 -17.26 4.22 -1.35
C THR A 72 -16.79 3.00 -2.16
N PHE A 73 -17.70 2.41 -2.96
CA PHE A 73 -17.52 1.11 -3.64
C PHE A 73 -16.19 0.95 -4.41
N PRO A 74 -15.73 1.93 -5.22
CA PRO A 74 -14.49 1.78 -5.98
C PRO A 74 -13.25 1.68 -5.09
N LEU A 75 -13.17 2.50 -4.05
CA LEU A 75 -12.03 2.51 -3.11
C LEU A 75 -11.94 1.20 -2.33
N ILE A 76 -13.07 0.73 -1.79
CA ILE A 76 -13.10 -0.53 -1.03
C ILE A 76 -12.70 -1.71 -1.90
N SER A 77 -13.24 -1.80 -3.12
CA SER A 77 -12.86 -2.87 -4.04
C SER A 77 -11.36 -2.85 -4.33
N TYR A 78 -10.78 -1.66 -4.54
CA TYR A 78 -9.36 -1.51 -4.84
C TYR A 78 -8.48 -1.99 -3.69
N PHE A 79 -8.72 -1.54 -2.46
CA PHE A 79 -7.96 -1.98 -1.29
C PHE A 79 -8.15 -3.47 -1.00
N THR A 80 -9.38 -3.97 -1.10
CA THR A 80 -9.70 -5.38 -0.82
C THR A 80 -9.02 -6.32 -1.81
N ILE A 81 -9.02 -5.98 -3.11
CA ILE A 81 -8.35 -6.78 -4.15
C ILE A 81 -6.84 -6.82 -3.90
N TRP A 82 -6.22 -5.68 -3.61
CA TRP A 82 -4.79 -5.63 -3.31
C TRP A 82 -4.43 -6.42 -2.05
N PHE A 83 -5.24 -6.30 -1.00
CA PHE A 83 -5.02 -7.04 0.23
C PHE A 83 -5.16 -8.55 0.00
N ALA A 84 -6.22 -8.98 -0.69
CA ALA A 84 -6.43 -10.38 -1.06
C ALA A 84 -5.28 -10.92 -1.92
N PHE A 85 -4.79 -10.12 -2.87
CA PHE A 85 -3.65 -10.49 -3.72
C PHE A 85 -2.38 -10.71 -2.89
N ILE A 86 -2.07 -9.82 -1.95
CA ILE A 86 -0.90 -9.95 -1.06
C ILE A 86 -1.01 -11.20 -0.18
N VAL A 87 -2.18 -11.42 0.43
CA VAL A 87 -2.44 -12.62 1.27
C VAL A 87 -2.24 -13.89 0.46
N TRP A 88 -2.86 -13.97 -0.71
CA TRP A 88 -2.73 -15.11 -1.62
C TRP A 88 -1.27 -15.36 -2.03
N LEU A 89 -0.55 -14.29 -2.36
CA LEU A 89 0.84 -14.37 -2.81
C LEU A 89 1.78 -14.88 -1.71
N PHE A 90 1.63 -14.41 -0.47
CA PHE A 90 2.42 -14.91 0.66
C PHE A 90 2.02 -16.33 1.11
N GLU A 91 0.73 -16.66 1.05
CA GLU A 91 0.26 -18.01 1.38
C GLU A 91 0.76 -19.05 0.38
N SER A 92 0.77 -18.71 -0.92
CA SER A 92 1.33 -19.58 -1.98
C SER A 92 2.82 -19.94 -1.75
N ARG A 93 3.56 -19.09 -1.02
CA ARG A 93 4.97 -19.28 -0.68
C ARG A 93 5.20 -19.87 0.71
N LYS A 94 4.14 -20.23 1.46
CA LYS A 94 4.17 -20.74 2.86
C LYS A 94 4.82 -19.79 3.88
N GLU A 95 4.90 -18.50 3.57
CA GLU A 95 5.55 -17.49 4.41
C GLU A 95 4.51 -16.66 5.18
N ARG A 96 3.78 -17.35 6.07
CA ARG A 96 2.64 -16.77 6.80
C ARG A 96 3.00 -15.58 7.69
N SER A 97 4.21 -15.56 8.25
CA SER A 97 4.62 -14.50 9.18
C SER A 97 4.72 -13.13 8.52
N ILE A 98 5.05 -13.05 7.23
CA ILE A 98 5.30 -11.77 6.55
C ILE A 98 4.00 -11.02 6.26
N TRP A 99 2.95 -11.73 5.81
CA TRP A 99 1.66 -11.07 5.57
C TRP A 99 1.02 -10.58 6.88
N ILE A 100 1.21 -11.30 7.99
CA ILE A 100 0.73 -10.89 9.31
C ILE A 100 1.41 -9.58 9.75
N ILE A 101 2.73 -9.47 9.59
CA ILE A 101 3.48 -8.23 9.88
C ILE A 101 2.96 -7.08 9.01
N PHE A 102 2.69 -7.35 7.73
CA PHE A 102 2.12 -6.35 6.82
C PHE A 102 0.71 -5.90 7.24
N ALA A 103 -0.15 -6.84 7.63
CA ALA A 103 -1.49 -6.54 8.13
C ALA A 103 -1.44 -5.69 9.42
N ILE A 104 -0.53 -6.02 10.35
CA ILE A 104 -0.31 -5.22 11.57
C ILE A 104 0.17 -3.81 11.22
N ALA A 105 1.11 -3.67 10.28
CA ALA A 105 1.60 -2.37 9.85
C ALA A 105 0.49 -1.51 9.21
N LEU A 106 -0.38 -2.13 8.40
CA LEU A 106 -1.55 -1.44 7.84
C LEU A 106 -2.53 -1.01 8.92
N ILE A 107 -2.81 -1.84 9.92
CA ILE A 107 -3.68 -1.47 11.05
C ILE A 107 -3.10 -0.27 11.80
N ILE A 108 -1.79 -0.27 12.07
CA ILE A 108 -1.11 0.87 12.72
C ILE A 108 -1.26 2.13 11.86
N LEU A 109 -1.02 2.03 10.54
CA LEU A 109 -1.20 3.16 9.62
C LEU A 109 -2.65 3.68 9.62
N THR A 110 -3.64 2.80 9.62
CA THR A 110 -5.06 3.19 9.69
C THR A 110 -5.39 3.86 11.02
N ILE A 111 -4.88 3.34 12.14
CA ILE A 111 -5.07 3.96 13.47
C ILE A 111 -4.45 5.36 13.48
N VAL A 112 -3.25 5.53 12.95
CA VAL A 112 -2.57 6.83 12.85
C VAL A 112 -3.37 7.77 11.94
N ALA A 113 -3.83 7.31 10.78
CA ALA A 113 -4.60 8.14 9.85
C ALA A 113 -5.95 8.60 10.45
N LEU A 114 -6.64 7.74 11.22
CA LEU A 114 -7.91 8.07 11.87
C LEU A 114 -7.74 8.98 13.10
N ASN A 115 -6.66 8.85 13.86
CA ASN A 115 -6.45 9.59 15.11
C ASN A 115 -5.58 10.84 14.98
N CYS A 116 -4.81 10.98 13.90
CA CYS A 116 -3.95 12.15 13.69
C CYS A 116 -4.49 13.19 12.71
N PRO A 117 -5.79 13.33 12.32
CA PRO A 117 -6.20 14.28 11.27
C PRO A 117 -5.82 15.75 11.55
N ASN A 118 -5.53 16.09 12.80
CA ASN A 118 -5.08 17.40 13.27
C ASN A 118 -3.56 17.61 13.30
N CYS A 119 -2.74 16.59 13.03
CA CYS A 119 -1.27 16.70 13.16
C CYS A 119 -0.61 17.50 12.03
N ILE A 120 -1.31 17.72 10.91
CA ILE A 120 -0.82 18.48 9.74
C ILE A 120 -1.42 19.90 9.68
N ARG A 121 -2.45 20.23 10.49
CA ARG A 121 -2.90 21.61 10.67
C ARG A 121 -1.91 22.37 11.55
N ILE A 122 -0.79 22.80 10.96
CA ILE A 122 0.03 23.91 11.44
C ILE A 122 -0.05 25.01 10.39
#